data_AF-A0A8H7Q575-F1
#
_entry.id   AF-A0A8H7Q575-F1
#
_cell.length_a   1.000
_cell.length_b   1.000
_cell.length_c   1.000
_cell.angle_alpha   90.00
_cell.angle_beta   90.00
_cell.angle_gamma   90.00
#
_symmetry.space_group_name_H-M   'P 1'
#
loop_
_entity.id
_entity.type
_entity.pdbx_description
1 polymer ?
#
loop_
_entity_poly.entity_id
_entity_poly.type
_entity_poly.pdbx_seq_one_letter_code
_entity_poly.pdbx_strand_id
1 'polypeptide(L)'
;MLESLVTTLLNRFLGAYISNLNYNQMRIGIWNGVSTEREVKLNNLQLKKEALDKFDLPIDVVRGHLGELTLSIPWSNLKTKPVQVYIKDVYVLAVPRNESTITAEEERQRAQQRKQEKLANAELIGNSSSMQKKSSSEENSNPQEEAKNDSFMNQLVSKIVDNLQISLNNIHVRYEDEISNPGHPFAAGVTLSEISAISTNGDWVPTFISELTNTTHKLATLESLSVYLNTDTELLAGVSPEDFVNKFYTMISKADNTQCDNQYVLKPVSGTGKVKLNKQYGEATPKFDVNMLFEELGFVLNEEQYSDTILTVDLFHAVLKRQQVHNLKYRALRPANPKTPKTHPREFFQFAQNAVLEHIHDKNYRWSWDHFRQRRDDRKEYISSYVANALGKATAKQKETLKKLEEKLSFEDIRFYRSMSKSQLKKERATIGKNY
;
A
#
# COMPACT_ATOMS: atom_id res chain seq x y z
N MET A 1 -24.51 -11.27 -0.30
CA MET A 1 -24.05 -9.91 -0.68
C MET A 1 -22.86 -9.42 0.14
N LEU A 2 -22.86 -9.51 1.48
CA LEU A 2 -21.70 -9.09 2.28
C LEU A 2 -20.45 -9.95 2.02
N GLU A 3 -20.66 -11.27 1.98
CA GLU A 3 -19.61 -12.25 1.72
C GLU A 3 -18.89 -11.98 0.39
N SER A 4 -19.65 -11.69 -0.69
CA SER A 4 -19.07 -11.35 -1.99
C SER A 4 -18.28 -10.04 -1.97
N LEU A 5 -18.71 -9.05 -1.19
CA LEU A 5 -18.01 -7.77 -1.07
C LEU A 5 -16.71 -7.92 -0.28
N VAL A 6 -16.75 -8.60 0.86
CA VAL A 6 -15.55 -8.89 1.67
C VAL A 6 -14.56 -9.75 0.87
N THR A 7 -15.03 -10.79 0.18
CA THR A 7 -14.18 -11.59 -0.72
C THR A 7 -13.53 -10.73 -1.79
N THR A 8 -14.27 -9.78 -2.38
CA THR A 8 -13.71 -8.86 -3.39
C THR A 8 -12.66 -7.92 -2.79
N LEU A 9 -12.92 -7.37 -1.60
CA LEU A 9 -11.97 -6.50 -0.89
C LEU A 9 -10.69 -7.25 -0.49
N LEU A 10 -10.85 -8.45 0.03
CA LEU A 10 -9.78 -9.33 0.49
C LEU A 10 -8.93 -9.80 -0.69
N ASN A 11 -9.56 -10.28 -1.77
CA ASN A 11 -8.88 -10.64 -3.02
C ASN A 11 -8.06 -9.48 -3.58
N ARG A 12 -8.58 -8.26 -3.50
CA ARG A 12 -7.89 -7.07 -3.99
C ARG A 12 -6.74 -6.65 -3.07
N PHE A 13 -6.95 -6.73 -1.75
CA PHE A 13 -5.93 -6.39 -0.77
C PHE A 13 -4.77 -7.38 -0.82
N LEU A 14 -5.06 -8.68 -0.65
CA LEU A 14 -4.06 -9.73 -0.75
C LEU A 14 -3.45 -9.80 -2.15
N GLY A 15 -4.27 -9.62 -3.20
CA GLY A 15 -3.83 -9.63 -4.60
C GLY A 15 -2.80 -8.56 -4.93
N ALA A 16 -2.70 -7.49 -4.15
CA ALA A 16 -1.66 -6.49 -4.32
C ALA A 16 -0.30 -6.94 -3.76
N TYR A 17 -0.26 -7.87 -2.81
CA TYR A 17 0.95 -8.25 -2.10
C TYR A 17 1.40 -9.70 -2.37
N ILE A 18 0.49 -10.61 -2.72
CA ILE A 18 0.77 -12.05 -2.84
C ILE A 18 0.64 -12.50 -4.30
N SER A 19 1.61 -13.26 -4.80
CA SER A 19 1.68 -13.72 -6.20
C SER A 19 0.88 -14.99 -6.45
N ASN A 20 0.88 -15.94 -5.52
CA ASN A 20 0.31 -17.29 -5.66
C ASN A 20 -1.09 -17.45 -5.04
N LEU A 21 -1.90 -16.40 -5.02
CA LEU A 21 -3.25 -16.46 -4.48
C LEU A 21 -4.16 -17.34 -5.35
N ASN A 22 -4.64 -18.44 -4.77
CA ASN A 22 -5.69 -19.23 -5.37
C ASN A 22 -7.06 -18.65 -5.00
N TYR A 23 -7.63 -17.84 -5.90
CA TYR A 23 -8.95 -17.24 -5.73
C TYR A 23 -10.07 -18.28 -5.51
N ASN A 24 -9.89 -19.50 -6.00
CA ASN A 24 -10.86 -20.58 -5.79
C ASN A 24 -10.77 -21.14 -4.38
N GLN A 25 -9.58 -21.28 -3.77
CA GLN A 25 -9.45 -21.70 -2.37
C GLN A 25 -10.06 -20.67 -1.41
N MET A 26 -9.86 -19.38 -1.68
CA MET A 26 -10.54 -18.31 -0.91
C MET A 26 -12.06 -18.40 -1.06
N ARG A 27 -12.58 -18.62 -2.28
CA ARG A 27 -14.02 -18.80 -2.49
C ARG A 27 -14.55 -20.07 -1.81
N ILE A 28 -13.84 -21.19 -1.90
CA ILE A 28 -14.23 -22.50 -1.34
C ILE A 28 -14.25 -22.48 0.20
N GLY A 29 -13.24 -21.87 0.85
CA GLY A 29 -13.25 -21.63 2.30
C GLY A 29 -14.38 -20.70 2.75
N ILE A 30 -14.89 -19.88 1.83
CA ILE A 30 -16.05 -19.01 2.05
C ILE A 30 -17.37 -19.70 1.62
N TRP A 31 -17.40 -20.73 0.77
CA TRP A 31 -18.64 -21.23 0.11
C TRP A 31 -19.02 -22.68 0.41
N ASN A 32 -18.17 -23.52 0.99
CA ASN A 32 -18.53 -24.92 1.24
C ASN A 32 -19.18 -25.11 2.62
N GLY A 33 -20.52 -25.14 2.65
CA GLY A 33 -21.30 -25.78 3.71
C GLY A 33 -21.89 -24.88 4.80
N VAL A 34 -23.00 -25.34 5.35
CA VAL A 34 -23.86 -24.74 6.37
C VAL A 34 -23.16 -24.77 7.75
N SER A 35 -22.25 -23.85 8.03
CA SER A 35 -21.62 -23.73 9.35
C SER A 35 -21.32 -22.27 9.73
N THR A 36 -21.56 -21.97 11.00
CA THR A 36 -21.86 -20.66 11.61
C THR A 36 -20.63 -19.78 11.86
N GLU A 37 -19.43 -20.29 11.60
CA GLU A 37 -18.13 -19.61 11.74
C GLU A 37 -17.22 -20.09 10.59
N ARG A 38 -16.66 -19.18 9.79
CA ARG A 38 -15.79 -19.54 8.65
C ARG A 38 -14.40 -18.97 8.86
N GLU A 39 -13.42 -19.87 8.83
CA GLU A 39 -12.00 -19.58 8.91
C GLU A 39 -11.37 -19.79 7.52
N VAL A 40 -10.75 -18.75 6.98
CA VAL A 40 -9.99 -18.82 5.73
C VAL A 40 -8.52 -18.91 6.09
N LYS A 41 -7.94 -20.11 5.95
CA LYS A 41 -6.53 -20.37 6.18
C LYS A 41 -5.80 -20.55 4.85
N LEU A 42 -4.79 -19.72 4.62
CA LEU A 42 -3.91 -19.74 3.46
C LEU A 42 -2.49 -19.98 3.95
N ASN A 43 -1.77 -20.92 3.35
CA ASN A 43 -0.42 -21.28 3.77
C ASN A 43 0.57 -21.13 2.61
N ASN A 44 1.85 -20.94 2.94
CA ASN A 44 2.97 -20.90 2.01
C ASN A 44 2.74 -19.90 0.86
N LEU A 45 2.38 -18.67 1.23
CA LEU A 45 2.13 -17.59 0.32
C LEU A 45 3.45 -16.89 -0.05
N GLN A 46 3.55 -16.43 -1.29
CA GLN A 46 4.71 -15.73 -1.82
C GLN A 46 4.40 -14.26 -2.03
N LEU A 47 5.26 -13.38 -1.53
CA LEU A 47 5.09 -11.94 -1.76
C LEU A 47 5.56 -11.57 -3.17
N LYS A 48 4.88 -10.59 -3.77
CA LYS A 48 5.24 -10.03 -5.06
C LYS A 48 6.54 -9.23 -4.97
N LYS A 49 7.28 -9.17 -6.07
CA LYS A 49 8.47 -8.32 -6.20
C LYS A 49 8.15 -6.85 -5.92
N GLU A 50 6.95 -6.42 -6.32
CA GLU A 50 6.42 -5.06 -6.20
C GLU A 50 5.67 -4.82 -4.88
N ALA A 51 5.68 -5.78 -3.93
CA ALA A 51 4.88 -5.67 -2.70
C ALA A 51 5.22 -4.42 -1.87
N LEU A 52 6.46 -3.93 -1.95
CA LEU A 52 6.94 -2.73 -1.25
C LEU A 52 6.90 -1.44 -2.09
N ASP A 53 6.48 -1.49 -3.37
CA ASP A 53 6.47 -0.33 -4.27
C ASP A 53 5.54 0.80 -3.78
N LYS A 54 4.54 0.48 -2.97
CA LYS A 54 3.60 1.47 -2.40
C LYS A 54 4.24 2.42 -1.39
N PHE A 55 5.38 2.04 -0.83
CA PHE A 55 6.13 2.87 0.11
C PHE A 55 7.09 3.83 -0.61
N ASP A 56 7.09 3.83 -1.96
CA ASP A 56 7.97 4.64 -2.79
C ASP A 56 9.46 4.47 -2.40
N LEU A 57 9.85 3.24 -2.05
CA LEU A 57 11.22 2.91 -1.67
C LEU A 57 12.03 2.41 -2.88
N PRO A 58 13.36 2.70 -2.95
CA PRO A 58 14.22 2.30 -4.05
C PRO A 58 14.73 0.85 -3.92
N ILE A 59 13.85 -0.07 -3.54
CA ILE A 59 14.20 -1.47 -3.26
C ILE A 59 13.30 -2.40 -4.06
N ASP A 60 13.82 -3.60 -4.33
CA ASP A 60 13.06 -4.69 -4.94
C ASP A 60 13.02 -5.88 -3.96
N VAL A 61 11.88 -6.58 -3.89
CA VAL A 61 11.78 -7.81 -3.10
C VAL A 61 12.33 -8.97 -3.93
N VAL A 62 13.46 -9.55 -3.51
CA VAL A 62 14.06 -10.74 -4.15
C VAL A 62 13.27 -11.98 -3.78
N ARG A 63 12.90 -12.09 -2.50
CA ARG A 63 12.15 -13.22 -1.97
C ARG A 63 11.25 -12.73 -0.86
N GLY A 64 10.00 -13.18 -0.87
CA GLY A 64 9.09 -12.97 0.24
C GLY A 64 8.26 -14.19 0.51
N HIS A 65 8.18 -14.56 1.78
CA HIS A 65 7.46 -15.71 2.28
C HIS A 65 6.46 -15.26 3.35
N LEU A 66 5.28 -15.86 3.30
CA LEU A 66 4.21 -15.68 4.26
C LEU A 66 3.72 -17.08 4.61
N GLY A 67 4.11 -17.58 5.78
CA GLY A 67 3.89 -18.97 6.18
C GLY A 67 2.41 -19.30 6.35
N GLU A 68 1.69 -18.49 7.12
CA GLU A 68 0.27 -18.66 7.36
C GLU A 68 -0.46 -17.31 7.41
N LEU A 69 -1.60 -17.25 6.74
CA LEU A 69 -2.59 -16.19 6.85
C LEU A 69 -3.94 -16.82 7.17
N THR A 70 -4.44 -16.53 8.36
CA THR A 70 -5.70 -17.04 8.87
C THR A 70 -6.65 -15.89 9.14
N LEU A 71 -7.82 -15.93 8.51
CA LEU A 71 -8.86 -14.93 8.66
C LEU A 71 -10.13 -15.59 9.19
N SER A 72 -10.49 -15.26 10.43
CA SER A 72 -11.72 -15.73 11.07
C SER A 72 -12.79 -14.64 11.01
N ILE A 73 -13.86 -14.90 10.25
CA ILE A 73 -14.99 -13.98 10.11
C ILE A 73 -16.24 -14.67 10.69
N PRO A 74 -16.80 -14.17 11.81
CA PRO A 74 -18.01 -14.72 12.39
C PRO A 74 -19.25 -14.21 11.65
N TRP A 75 -19.52 -14.69 10.43
CA TRP A 75 -20.59 -14.18 9.54
C TRP A 75 -21.98 -14.09 10.21
N SER A 76 -22.35 -15.08 11.01
CA SER A 76 -23.63 -15.10 11.73
C SER A 76 -23.65 -14.18 12.96
N ASN A 77 -22.48 -13.79 13.47
CA ASN A 77 -22.29 -13.11 14.74
C ASN A 77 -21.39 -11.85 14.62
N LEU A 78 -21.33 -11.20 13.45
CA LEU A 78 -20.52 -9.98 13.24
C LEU A 78 -20.88 -8.82 14.18
N LYS A 79 -22.06 -8.88 14.82
CA LYS A 79 -22.51 -7.91 15.81
C LYS A 79 -22.06 -8.21 17.25
N THR A 80 -21.52 -9.41 17.51
CA THR A 80 -21.21 -9.89 18.86
C THR A 80 -19.82 -10.53 18.99
N LYS A 81 -19.19 -10.90 17.86
CA LYS A 81 -17.84 -11.47 17.81
C LYS A 81 -16.93 -10.66 16.87
N PRO A 82 -15.65 -10.46 17.25
CA PRO A 82 -14.69 -9.70 16.45
C PRO A 82 -14.25 -10.48 15.21
N VAL A 83 -13.80 -9.76 14.17
CA VAL A 83 -13.07 -10.35 13.06
C VAL A 83 -11.61 -10.49 13.48
N GLN A 84 -11.01 -11.66 13.28
CA GLN A 84 -9.63 -11.94 13.69
C GLN A 84 -8.77 -12.21 12.46
N VAL A 85 -7.63 -11.53 12.39
CA VAL A 85 -6.61 -11.70 11.38
C VAL A 85 -5.35 -12.20 12.08
N TYR A 86 -4.92 -13.41 11.74
CA TYR A 86 -3.68 -13.99 12.21
C TYR A 86 -2.72 -14.15 11.04
N ILE A 87 -1.51 -13.64 11.20
CA ILE A 87 -0.45 -13.71 10.20
C ILE A 87 0.78 -14.28 10.88
N LYS A 88 1.40 -15.29 10.26
CA LYS A 88 2.59 -15.93 10.80
C LYS A 88 3.67 -16.07 9.74
N ASP A 89 4.91 -15.89 10.18
CA ASP A 89 6.13 -16.11 9.41
C ASP A 89 6.18 -15.21 8.17
N VAL A 90 6.26 -13.89 8.41
CA VAL A 90 6.37 -12.86 7.37
C VAL A 90 7.83 -12.54 7.13
N TYR A 91 8.41 -13.14 6.09
CA TYR A 91 9.83 -12.98 5.76
C TYR A 91 9.98 -12.23 4.44
N VAL A 92 10.76 -11.14 4.47
CA VAL A 92 10.99 -10.30 3.29
C VAL A 92 12.48 -10.08 3.12
N LEU A 93 13.02 -10.46 1.97
CA LEU A 93 14.37 -10.13 1.54
C LEU A 93 14.30 -9.08 0.44
N ALA A 94 14.78 -7.89 0.76
CA ALA A 94 14.86 -6.75 -0.14
C ALA A 94 16.31 -6.47 -0.52
N VAL A 95 16.52 -5.96 -1.73
CA VAL A 95 17.82 -5.50 -2.24
C VAL A 95 17.67 -4.12 -2.89
N PRO A 96 18.74 -3.31 -2.98
CA PRO A 96 18.68 -2.06 -3.72
C PRO A 96 18.29 -2.32 -5.18
N ARG A 97 17.42 -1.45 -5.68
CA ARG A 97 16.92 -1.55 -7.06
C ARG A 97 18.05 -1.28 -8.04
N ASN A 98 18.35 -2.25 -8.89
CA ASN A 98 19.30 -2.06 -9.98
C ASN A 98 18.66 -1.29 -11.15
N GLU A 99 19.05 -0.03 -11.35
CA GLU A 99 18.52 0.83 -12.42
C GLU A 99 19.00 0.41 -13.82
N SER A 100 20.08 -0.35 -13.95
CA SER A 100 20.67 -0.66 -15.27
C SER A 100 19.87 -1.69 -16.06
N THR A 101 19.04 -2.51 -15.39
CA THR A 101 18.25 -3.57 -16.02
C THR A 101 16.83 -3.15 -16.36
N ILE A 102 16.35 -2.04 -15.80
CA ILE A 102 14.97 -1.58 -15.99
C ILE A 102 14.88 -0.75 -17.28
N THR A 103 14.00 -1.17 -18.19
CA THR A 103 13.71 -0.41 -19.42
C THR A 103 12.79 0.78 -19.12
N ALA A 104 12.82 1.83 -19.96
CA ALA A 104 11.97 3.00 -19.77
C ALA A 104 10.47 2.65 -19.87
N GLU A 105 10.15 1.56 -20.57
CA GLU A 105 8.78 1.09 -20.75
C GLU A 105 8.26 0.37 -19.50
N GLU A 106 9.07 -0.51 -18.88
CA GLU A 106 8.70 -1.18 -17.63
C GLU A 106 8.46 -0.20 -16.48
N GLU A 107 9.24 0.88 -16.40
CA GLU A 107 9.06 1.94 -15.40
C GLU A 107 7.77 2.73 -15.64
N ARG A 108 7.45 3.04 -16.92
CA ARG A 108 6.18 3.69 -17.31
C ARG A 108 4.98 2.81 -16.96
N GLN A 109 5.05 1.52 -17.25
CA GLN A 109 3.99 0.58 -16.94
C GLN A 109 3.77 0.47 -15.42
N ARG A 110 4.83 0.37 -14.63
CA ARG A 110 4.73 0.38 -13.16
C ARG A 110 4.19 1.70 -12.61
N ALA A 111 4.64 2.84 -13.15
CA ALA A 111 4.10 4.14 -12.76
C ALA A 111 2.60 4.25 -13.08
N GLN A 112 2.17 3.73 -14.24
CA GLN A 112 0.77 3.69 -14.63
C GLN A 112 -0.05 2.78 -13.73
N GLN A 113 0.47 1.60 -13.38
CA GLN A 113 -0.18 0.68 -12.45
C GLN A 113 -0.35 1.31 -11.06
N ARG A 114 0.71 1.95 -10.52
CA ARG A 114 0.63 2.69 -9.25
C ARG A 114 -0.42 3.79 -9.29
N LYS A 115 -0.49 4.54 -10.40
CA LYS A 115 -1.49 5.60 -10.58
C LYS A 115 -2.91 5.03 -10.59
N GLN A 116 -3.14 3.92 -11.29
CA GLN A 116 -4.44 3.25 -11.35
C GLN A 116 -4.85 2.69 -9.98
N GLU A 117 -3.93 2.06 -9.25
CA GLU A 117 -4.19 1.55 -7.90
C GLU A 117 -4.53 2.68 -6.92
N LYS A 118 -3.80 3.79 -6.98
CA LYS A 118 -4.07 4.99 -6.17
C LYS A 118 -5.45 5.57 -6.48
N LEU A 119 -5.85 5.62 -7.76
CA LEU A 119 -7.19 6.06 -8.18
C LEU A 119 -8.27 5.13 -7.65
N ALA A 120 -8.12 3.82 -7.83
CA ALA A 120 -9.09 2.83 -7.37
C ALA A 120 -9.27 2.87 -5.84
N ASN A 121 -8.19 3.06 -5.08
CA ASN A 121 -8.25 3.21 -3.63
C ASN A 121 -8.92 4.52 -3.21
N ALA A 122 -8.61 5.63 -3.88
CA ALA A 122 -9.25 6.92 -3.62
C ALA A 122 -10.75 6.90 -3.94
N GLU A 123 -11.18 6.16 -4.95
CA GLU A 123 -12.60 6.01 -5.30
C GLU A 123 -13.37 5.20 -4.28
N LEU A 124 -12.79 4.13 -3.73
CA LEU A 124 -13.45 3.37 -2.67
C LEU A 124 -13.65 4.21 -1.40
N ILE A 125 -12.59 4.85 -0.93
CA ILE A 125 -12.65 5.71 0.26
C ILE A 125 -13.55 6.93 0.00
N GLY A 126 -13.46 7.51 -1.21
CA GLY A 126 -14.25 8.65 -1.65
C GLY A 126 -15.73 8.33 -1.83
N ASN A 127 -16.08 7.12 -2.25
CA ASN A 127 -17.48 6.66 -2.28
C ASN A 127 -18.00 6.44 -0.87
N SER A 128 -17.19 5.95 0.08
CA SER A 128 -17.57 5.86 1.50
C SER A 128 -17.77 7.24 2.16
N SER A 129 -16.98 8.26 1.80
CA SER A 129 -17.03 9.60 2.41
C SER A 129 -17.94 10.60 1.69
N SER A 130 -18.19 10.44 0.39
CA SER A 130 -19.26 11.19 -0.31
C SER A 130 -20.67 10.69 0.05
N MET A 131 -20.77 9.54 0.72
CA MET A 131 -21.98 9.02 1.36
C MET A 131 -22.27 9.63 2.74
N GLN A 132 -21.34 10.38 3.34
CA GLN A 132 -21.53 11.03 4.65
C GLN A 132 -22.08 12.46 4.59
N LYS A 133 -22.07 13.14 3.43
CA LYS A 133 -22.31 14.59 3.35
C LYS A 133 -23.58 15.07 2.65
N LYS A 134 -24.52 14.18 2.27
CA LYS A 134 -25.79 14.61 1.65
C LYS A 134 -27.02 13.83 2.14
N SER A 135 -27.17 13.74 3.47
CA SER A 135 -28.45 13.39 4.10
C SER A 135 -29.28 14.66 4.39
N SER A 136 -29.46 15.50 3.39
CA SER A 136 -30.45 16.58 3.41
C SER A 136 -30.65 17.03 1.97
N SER A 137 -31.91 17.13 1.54
CA SER A 137 -32.40 17.58 0.22
C SER A 137 -32.14 16.64 -0.97
N GLU A 138 -33.08 15.73 -1.26
CA GLU A 138 -34.11 15.93 -2.29
C GLU A 138 -34.87 14.62 -2.58
N GLU A 139 -36.19 14.74 -2.57
CA GLU A 139 -37.20 13.71 -2.83
C GLU A 139 -37.27 13.34 -4.33
N ASN A 140 -37.81 12.14 -4.59
CA ASN A 140 -38.23 11.57 -5.89
C ASN A 140 -37.29 10.60 -6.61
N SER A 141 -37.16 9.41 -6.02
CA SER A 141 -37.12 8.09 -6.68
C SER A 141 -36.96 7.05 -5.58
N ASN A 142 -37.89 6.10 -5.43
CA ASN A 142 -38.06 5.16 -4.32
C ASN A 142 -36.73 4.84 -3.54
N PRO A 143 -36.33 5.66 -2.54
CA PRO A 143 -34.96 5.70 -2.04
C PRO A 143 -34.77 4.89 -0.75
N GLN A 144 -35.82 4.24 -0.25
CA GLN A 144 -35.80 3.66 1.08
C GLN A 144 -35.06 2.33 1.18
N GLU A 145 -34.95 1.52 0.13
CA GLU A 145 -34.27 0.21 0.22
C GLU A 145 -32.77 0.31 -0.09
N GLU A 146 -32.38 1.07 -1.12
CA GLU A 146 -30.97 1.26 -1.48
C GLU A 146 -30.23 2.12 -0.44
N ALA A 147 -30.84 3.22 0.05
CA ALA A 147 -30.22 4.05 1.09
C ALA A 147 -30.17 3.34 2.47
N LYS A 148 -31.13 2.47 2.78
CA LYS A 148 -31.08 1.62 3.98
C LYS A 148 -30.00 0.54 3.86
N ASN A 149 -29.89 -0.11 2.70
CA ASN A 149 -28.83 -1.10 2.46
C ASN A 149 -27.43 -0.48 2.53
N ASP A 150 -27.23 0.70 1.94
CA ASP A 150 -25.93 1.40 1.96
C ASP A 150 -25.55 1.92 3.36
N SER A 151 -26.51 2.49 4.11
CA SER A 151 -26.30 2.91 5.50
C SER A 151 -26.00 1.72 6.42
N PHE A 152 -26.74 0.62 6.24
CA PHE A 152 -26.53 -0.62 6.99
C PHE A 152 -25.15 -1.25 6.69
N MET A 153 -24.72 -1.24 5.43
CA MET A 153 -23.39 -1.73 5.03
C MET A 153 -22.26 -0.87 5.60
N ASN A 154 -22.40 0.45 5.61
CA ASN A 154 -21.40 1.35 6.20
C ASN A 154 -21.26 1.16 7.72
N GLN A 155 -22.38 0.96 8.42
CA GLN A 155 -22.38 0.63 9.85
C GLN A 155 -21.68 -0.71 10.11
N LEU A 156 -21.94 -1.71 9.26
CA LEU A 156 -21.34 -3.04 9.40
C LEU A 156 -19.83 -3.02 9.11
N VAL A 157 -19.37 -2.32 8.07
CA VAL A 157 -17.94 -2.12 7.80
C VAL A 157 -17.26 -1.40 8.95
N SER A 158 -17.89 -0.35 9.49
CA SER A 158 -17.36 0.38 10.64
C SER A 158 -17.23 -0.54 11.87
N LYS A 159 -18.25 -1.36 12.16
CA LYS A 159 -18.20 -2.35 13.26
C LYS A 159 -17.11 -3.40 13.06
N ILE A 160 -16.90 -3.87 11.83
CA ILE A 160 -15.82 -4.81 11.49
C ILE A 160 -14.46 -4.16 11.77
N VAL A 161 -14.25 -2.91 11.34
CA VAL A 161 -12.98 -2.18 11.56
C VAL A 161 -12.74 -1.90 13.05
N ASP A 162 -13.79 -1.51 13.78
CA ASP A 162 -13.70 -1.21 15.22
C ASP A 162 -13.26 -2.44 16.03
N ASN A 163 -13.81 -3.60 15.70
CA ASN A 163 -13.54 -4.86 16.40
C ASN A 163 -12.52 -5.75 15.69
N LEU A 164 -11.81 -5.24 14.68
CA LEU A 164 -10.77 -6.00 13.99
C LEU A 164 -9.62 -6.29 14.96
N GLN A 165 -9.37 -7.56 15.25
CA GLN A 165 -8.22 -8.02 16.01
C GLN A 165 -7.17 -8.51 15.02
N ILE A 166 -5.93 -8.03 15.20
CA ILE A 166 -4.82 -8.40 14.33
C ILE A 166 -3.71 -8.93 15.22
N SER A 167 -3.15 -10.08 14.85
CA SER A 167 -1.97 -10.67 15.46
C SER A 167 -1.02 -11.09 14.34
N LEU A 168 0.20 -10.59 14.40
CA LEU A 168 1.28 -10.97 13.49
C LEU A 168 2.42 -11.55 14.32
N ASN A 169 2.90 -12.73 13.93
CA ASN A 169 3.98 -13.43 14.59
C ASN A 169 5.12 -13.72 13.61
N ASN A 170 6.35 -13.67 14.13
CA ASN A 170 7.59 -13.91 13.39
C ASN A 170 7.69 -13.05 12.13
N ILE A 171 7.83 -11.73 12.29
CA ILE A 171 8.12 -10.82 11.18
C ILE A 171 9.62 -10.62 11.09
N HIS A 172 10.16 -10.74 9.88
CA HIS A 172 11.55 -10.43 9.61
C HIS A 172 11.68 -9.82 8.21
N VAL A 173 11.98 -8.52 8.17
CA VAL A 173 12.31 -7.78 6.95
C VAL A 173 13.81 -7.55 6.95
N ARG A 174 14.51 -8.10 5.95
CA ARG A 174 15.95 -7.97 5.76
C ARG A 174 16.23 -7.27 4.44
N TYR A 175 17.05 -6.24 4.51
CA TYR A 175 17.60 -5.51 3.38
C TYR A 175 19.08 -5.89 3.23
N GLU A 176 19.47 -6.34 2.05
CA GLU A 176 20.85 -6.69 1.74
C GLU A 176 21.41 -5.76 0.68
N ASP A 177 22.61 -5.23 0.91
CA ASP A 177 23.27 -4.30 0.01
C ASP A 177 24.73 -4.71 -0.22
N GLU A 178 25.06 -4.92 -1.49
CA GLU A 178 26.41 -5.18 -2.00
C GLU A 178 26.89 -4.06 -2.95
N ILE A 179 26.05 -3.05 -3.19
CA ILE A 179 26.22 -2.02 -4.21
C ILE A 179 26.73 -0.71 -3.58
N SER A 180 26.21 -0.33 -2.41
CA SER A 180 26.56 0.96 -1.77
C SER A 180 28.03 1.03 -1.34
N ASN A 181 28.57 -0.06 -0.81
CA ASN A 181 29.94 -0.14 -0.32
C ASN A 181 30.66 -1.35 -0.97
N PRO A 182 31.26 -1.19 -2.16
CA PRO A 182 31.88 -2.30 -2.88
C PRO A 182 33.00 -2.96 -2.05
N GLY A 183 32.86 -4.26 -1.78
CA GLY A 183 33.80 -5.03 -0.97
C GLY A 183 33.36 -5.26 0.48
N HIS A 184 32.33 -4.53 0.94
CA HIS A 184 31.77 -4.63 2.29
C HIS A 184 30.25 -4.80 2.21
N PRO A 185 29.76 -6.03 1.93
CA PRO A 185 28.33 -6.29 1.90
C PRO A 185 27.75 -6.22 3.33
N PHE A 186 26.64 -5.52 3.49
CA PHE A 186 25.96 -5.42 4.78
C PHE A 186 24.49 -5.81 4.66
N ALA A 187 23.87 -6.08 5.80
CA ALA A 187 22.43 -6.30 5.87
C ALA A 187 21.79 -5.59 7.04
N ALA A 188 20.80 -4.76 6.74
CA ALA A 188 19.93 -4.15 7.73
C ALA A 188 18.68 -5.02 7.89
N GLY A 189 18.16 -5.17 9.10
CA GLY A 189 16.91 -5.89 9.28
C GLY A 189 16.10 -5.43 10.46
N VAL A 190 14.80 -5.61 10.34
CA VAL A 190 13.82 -5.42 11.41
C VAL A 190 13.22 -6.78 11.70
N THR A 191 13.28 -7.19 12.97
CA THR A 191 12.62 -8.41 13.44
C THR A 191 11.63 -8.10 14.53
N LEU A 192 10.58 -8.92 14.59
CA LEU A 192 9.52 -8.79 15.57
C LEU A 192 8.94 -10.18 15.85
N SER A 193 8.95 -10.58 17.12
CA SER A 193 8.39 -11.88 17.53
C SER A 193 6.87 -11.84 17.45
N GLU A 194 6.25 -10.79 18.01
CA GLU A 194 4.82 -10.60 17.98
C GLU A 194 4.44 -9.12 17.93
N ILE A 195 3.42 -8.81 17.15
CA ILE A 195 2.61 -7.60 17.32
C ILE A 195 1.14 -7.97 17.27
N SER A 196 0.41 -7.59 18.31
CA SER A 196 -1.03 -7.80 18.36
C SER A 196 -1.76 -6.51 18.72
N ALA A 197 -3.01 -6.39 18.29
CA ALA A 197 -3.90 -5.31 18.66
C ALA A 197 -5.30 -5.86 18.95
N ILE A 198 -5.71 -5.77 20.21
CA ILE A 198 -6.98 -6.29 20.72
C ILE A 198 -7.90 -5.13 21.07
N SER A 199 -9.17 -5.19 20.67
CA SER A 199 -10.15 -4.17 21.06
C SER A 199 -10.51 -4.26 22.55
N THR A 200 -10.66 -3.10 23.19
CA THR A 200 -10.89 -2.95 24.64
C THR A 200 -12.00 -1.94 24.93
N ASN A 201 -12.49 -1.91 26.17
CA ASN A 201 -13.36 -0.84 26.67
C ASN A 201 -12.55 0.40 27.10
N GLY A 202 -13.23 1.42 27.64
CA GLY A 202 -12.59 2.64 28.15
C GLY A 202 -11.60 2.41 29.30
N ASP A 203 -11.74 1.30 30.03
CA ASP A 203 -10.87 0.89 31.13
C ASP A 203 -9.73 -0.05 30.68
N TRP A 204 -9.55 -0.25 29.37
CA TRP A 204 -8.51 -1.10 28.77
C TRP A 204 -8.65 -2.60 29.08
N VAL A 205 -9.85 -3.04 29.41
CA VAL A 205 -10.17 -4.47 29.55
C VAL A 205 -10.55 -5.03 28.18
N PRO A 206 -9.93 -6.13 27.72
CA PRO A 206 -10.29 -6.82 26.48
C PRO A 206 -11.77 -7.19 26.47
N THR A 207 -12.53 -6.60 25.53
CA THR A 207 -13.95 -6.90 25.37
C THR A 207 -14.42 -6.57 23.96
N PHE A 208 -15.51 -7.20 23.54
CA PHE A 208 -16.16 -6.88 22.28
C PHE A 208 -16.96 -5.58 22.41
N ILE A 209 -16.71 -4.63 21.50
CA ILE A 209 -17.40 -3.34 21.50
C ILE A 209 -18.71 -3.49 20.69
N SER A 210 -19.83 -3.62 21.41
CA SER A 210 -21.17 -3.78 20.82
C SER A 210 -21.77 -2.47 20.29
N GLU A 211 -21.51 -1.36 20.98
CA GLU A 211 -21.99 -0.02 20.67
C GLU A 211 -21.04 0.74 19.76
N LEU A 212 -21.58 1.53 18.83
CA LEU A 212 -20.78 2.40 17.96
C LEU A 212 -20.32 3.63 18.77
N THR A 213 -19.21 3.49 19.48
CA THR A 213 -18.58 4.61 20.18
C THR A 213 -17.84 5.49 19.17
N ASN A 214 -17.73 6.78 19.52
CA ASN A 214 -16.93 7.74 18.75
C ASN A 214 -15.43 7.43 18.82
N THR A 215 -15.03 6.71 19.88
CA THR A 215 -13.64 6.37 20.19
C THR A 215 -13.48 4.85 20.25
N THR A 216 -12.51 4.33 19.50
CA THR A 216 -12.14 2.90 19.52
C THR A 216 -10.86 2.74 20.31
N HIS A 217 -10.88 1.88 21.34
CA HIS A 217 -9.72 1.59 22.18
C HIS A 217 -9.13 0.24 21.78
N LYS A 218 -7.82 0.21 21.49
CA LYS A 218 -7.06 -1.01 21.22
C LYS A 218 -5.87 -1.11 22.17
N LEU A 219 -5.73 -2.25 22.80
CA LEU A 219 -4.53 -2.63 23.53
C LEU A 219 -3.59 -3.33 22.55
N ALA A 220 -2.46 -2.69 22.27
CA ALA A 220 -1.41 -3.23 21.43
C ALA A 220 -0.36 -3.94 22.30
N THR A 221 0.13 -5.08 21.85
CA THR A 221 1.30 -5.73 22.42
C THR A 221 2.39 -5.78 21.35
N LEU A 222 3.62 -5.53 21.76
CA LEU A 222 4.81 -5.61 20.92
C LEU A 222 5.83 -6.45 21.66
N GLU A 223 6.29 -7.53 21.03
CA GLU A 223 7.24 -8.45 21.64
C GLU A 223 8.51 -8.55 20.79
N SER A 224 9.65 -8.30 21.44
CA SER A 224 10.98 -8.45 20.87
C SER A 224 11.16 -7.72 19.53
N LEU A 225 10.71 -6.47 19.43
CA LEU A 225 11.06 -5.61 18.30
C LEU A 225 12.56 -5.35 18.34
N SER A 226 13.27 -5.65 17.27
CA SER A 226 14.69 -5.30 17.16
C SER A 226 15.03 -4.81 15.77
N VAL A 227 16.08 -4.00 15.72
CA VAL A 227 16.68 -3.52 14.48
C VAL A 227 18.14 -3.89 14.52
N TYR A 228 18.64 -4.53 13.48
CA TYR A 228 20.03 -4.91 13.36
C TYR A 228 20.63 -4.37 12.07
N LEU A 229 21.95 -4.19 12.07
CA LEU A 229 22.74 -3.84 10.91
C LEU A 229 24.02 -4.66 10.97
N ASN A 230 24.05 -5.77 10.26
CA ASN A 230 25.19 -6.69 10.23
C ASN A 230 26.17 -6.22 9.15
N THR A 231 27.37 -5.83 9.57
CA THR A 231 28.49 -5.48 8.69
C THR A 231 29.19 -6.75 8.20
N ASP A 232 29.75 -6.71 6.98
CA ASP A 232 30.48 -7.82 6.34
C ASP A 232 29.75 -9.18 6.39
N THR A 233 28.46 -9.18 6.05
CA THR A 233 27.59 -10.37 6.13
C THR A 233 27.48 -11.12 4.81
N GLU A 234 27.29 -12.43 4.90
CA GLU A 234 26.88 -13.24 3.75
C GLU A 234 25.45 -12.87 3.28
N LEU A 235 25.28 -12.84 1.96
CA LEU A 235 24.01 -12.55 1.30
C LEU A 235 23.14 -13.81 1.21
N LEU A 236 21.83 -13.66 1.45
CA LEU A 236 20.87 -14.76 1.49
C LEU A 236 20.09 -14.92 0.18
N ALA A 237 20.32 -14.06 -0.82
CA ALA A 237 19.62 -14.10 -2.11
C ALA A 237 19.72 -15.46 -2.84
N GLY A 238 20.85 -16.16 -2.72
CA GLY A 238 21.13 -17.43 -3.39
C GLY A 238 20.72 -18.70 -2.63
N VAL A 239 20.18 -18.56 -1.41
CA VAL A 239 19.91 -19.70 -0.52
C VAL A 239 18.67 -20.49 -0.97
N SER A 240 18.55 -21.77 -0.61
CA SER A 240 17.35 -22.57 -0.91
C SER A 240 16.10 -22.01 -0.20
N PRO A 241 14.86 -22.29 -0.67
CA PRO A 241 13.65 -21.80 0.00
C PRO A 241 13.48 -22.29 1.43
N GLU A 242 13.87 -23.54 1.72
CA GLU A 242 13.76 -24.13 3.07
C GLU A 242 14.77 -23.52 4.03
N ASP A 243 16.03 -23.39 3.58
CA ASP A 243 17.08 -22.75 4.36
C ASP A 243 16.78 -21.26 4.59
N PHE A 244 16.12 -20.59 3.63
CA PHE A 244 15.69 -19.21 3.77
C PHE A 244 14.71 -19.03 4.94
N VAL A 245 13.67 -19.87 5.01
CA VAL A 245 12.68 -19.82 6.10
C VAL A 245 13.35 -20.11 7.44
N ASN A 246 14.21 -21.12 7.50
CA ASN A 246 14.93 -21.50 8.72
C ASN A 246 15.87 -20.38 9.19
N LYS A 247 16.71 -19.82 8.30
CA LYS A 247 17.62 -18.71 8.63
C LYS A 247 16.87 -17.47 9.08
N PHE A 248 15.75 -17.12 8.43
CA PHE A 248 14.96 -15.96 8.84
C PHE A 248 14.30 -16.18 10.21
N TYR A 249 13.83 -17.39 10.50
CA TYR A 249 13.25 -17.73 11.80
C TYR A 249 14.27 -17.69 12.94
N THR A 250 15.49 -18.21 12.74
CA THR A 250 16.53 -18.25 13.79
C THR A 250 17.11 -16.87 14.12
N MET A 251 17.04 -15.93 13.17
CA MET A 251 17.49 -14.54 13.38
C MET A 251 16.50 -13.69 14.19
N ILE A 252 15.27 -14.16 14.42
CA ILE A 252 14.28 -13.44 15.24
C ILE A 252 14.56 -13.73 16.71
N SER A 253 14.88 -12.68 17.46
CA SER A 253 15.01 -12.78 18.91
C SER A 253 13.68 -13.09 19.56
N LYS A 254 13.71 -14.00 20.53
CA LYS A 254 12.56 -14.34 21.39
C LYS A 254 12.95 -14.09 22.84
N ALA A 255 11.97 -13.87 23.70
CA ALA A 255 12.20 -13.64 25.13
C ALA A 255 13.11 -14.69 25.78
N ASP A 256 13.05 -15.95 25.30
CA ASP A 256 13.82 -17.08 25.83
C ASP A 256 15.16 -17.35 25.11
N ASN A 257 15.48 -16.64 24.01
CA ASN A 257 16.64 -16.95 23.17
C ASN A 257 17.44 -15.68 22.82
N THR A 258 18.49 -15.41 23.60
CA THR A 258 19.42 -14.27 23.45
C THR A 258 20.59 -14.53 22.51
N GLN A 259 20.73 -15.75 21.97
CA GLN A 259 21.78 -16.11 21.01
C GLN A 259 21.34 -15.85 19.57
N CYS A 260 21.21 -14.58 19.21
CA CYS A 260 21.19 -14.18 17.81
C CYS A 260 22.49 -13.43 17.53
N ASP A 261 23.25 -13.87 16.53
CA ASP A 261 24.55 -13.30 16.14
C ASP A 261 24.41 -11.97 15.36
N ASN A 262 23.30 -11.26 15.59
CA ASN A 262 23.00 -10.02 14.91
C ASN A 262 23.63 -8.84 15.65
N GLN A 263 24.21 -7.92 14.88
CA GLN A 263 24.71 -6.65 15.37
C GLN A 263 23.55 -5.68 15.55
N TYR A 264 22.94 -5.69 16.73
CA TYR A 264 21.76 -4.88 17.03
C TYR A 264 22.05 -3.37 17.09
N VAL A 265 21.27 -2.61 16.33
CA VAL A 265 21.14 -1.15 16.49
C VAL A 265 20.10 -0.80 17.55
N LEU A 266 18.97 -1.50 17.53
CA LEU A 266 17.97 -1.51 18.59
C LEU A 266 17.90 -2.93 19.15
N LYS A 267 18.28 -3.08 20.41
CA LYS A 267 18.14 -4.35 21.14
C LYS A 267 16.66 -4.76 21.22
N PRO A 268 16.36 -6.07 21.29
CA PRO A 268 14.98 -6.56 21.41
C PRO A 268 14.23 -5.84 22.52
N VAL A 269 13.19 -5.09 22.14
CA VAL A 269 12.33 -4.37 23.07
C VAL A 269 10.93 -4.94 23.01
N SER A 270 10.37 -5.17 24.20
CA SER A 270 8.97 -5.53 24.39
C SER A 270 8.22 -4.41 25.09
N GLY A 271 6.95 -4.26 24.77
CA GLY A 271 6.12 -3.22 25.35
C GLY A 271 4.63 -3.43 25.11
N THR A 272 3.84 -2.69 25.87
CA THR A 272 2.38 -2.66 25.74
C THR A 272 1.93 -1.25 25.43
N GLY A 273 0.91 -1.13 24.58
CA GLY A 273 0.44 0.10 23.99
C GLY A 273 -1.05 0.30 24.16
N LYS A 274 -1.45 1.51 24.50
CA LYS A 274 -2.84 1.95 24.58
C LYS A 274 -3.11 2.87 23.39
N VAL A 275 -3.85 2.37 22.41
CA VAL A 275 -4.18 3.07 21.17
C VAL A 275 -5.65 3.52 21.22
N LYS A 276 -5.89 4.82 21.08
CA LYS A 276 -7.22 5.41 20.89
C LYS A 276 -7.35 5.94 19.48
N LEU A 277 -8.40 5.52 18.80
CA LEU A 277 -8.79 6.02 17.48
C LEU A 277 -10.07 6.85 17.63
N ASN A 278 -9.99 8.15 17.35
CA ASN A 278 -11.14 9.05 17.37
C ASN A 278 -11.72 9.17 15.95
N LYS A 279 -13.00 8.79 15.80
CA LYS A 279 -13.71 8.86 14.51
C LYS A 279 -14.07 10.30 14.14
N GLN A 280 -14.43 11.11 15.13
CA GLN A 280 -14.54 12.55 15.01
C GLN A 280 -13.25 13.20 15.54
N TYR A 281 -12.49 13.78 14.63
CA TYR A 281 -11.23 14.45 14.89
C TYR A 281 -11.30 15.90 14.41
N GLY A 282 -10.56 16.78 15.07
CA GLY A 282 -10.54 18.23 14.80
C GLY A 282 -9.34 18.88 15.47
N GLU A 283 -9.38 20.21 15.63
CA GLU A 283 -8.27 20.94 16.27
C GLU A 283 -8.04 20.52 17.73
N ALA A 284 -9.12 20.19 18.46
CA ALA A 284 -9.04 19.82 19.87
C ALA A 284 -8.85 18.31 20.13
N THR A 285 -9.17 17.44 19.16
CA THR A 285 -9.12 15.98 19.33
C THR A 285 -8.23 15.34 18.26
N PRO A 286 -7.12 14.69 18.66
CA PRO A 286 -6.25 14.01 17.71
C PRO A 286 -6.97 12.78 17.16
N LYS A 287 -6.72 12.46 15.88
CA LYS A 287 -7.28 11.26 15.25
C LYS A 287 -6.76 9.97 15.90
N PHE A 288 -5.49 9.97 16.27
CA PHE A 288 -4.80 8.86 16.92
C PHE A 288 -4.13 9.37 18.20
N ASP A 289 -4.37 8.71 19.32
CA ASP A 289 -3.68 8.91 20.59
C ASP A 289 -3.06 7.57 20.98
N VAL A 290 -1.73 7.50 21.07
CA VAL A 290 -0.96 6.25 21.22
C VAL A 290 -0.02 6.41 22.41
N ASN A 291 -0.27 5.66 23.47
CA ASN A 291 0.57 5.62 24.65
C ASN A 291 1.26 4.26 24.74
N MET A 292 2.56 4.20 24.52
CA MET A 292 3.36 2.98 24.59
C MET A 292 4.18 2.94 25.88
N LEU A 293 4.27 1.77 26.50
CA LEU A 293 5.06 1.49 27.68
C LEU A 293 6.07 0.40 27.31
N PHE A 294 7.35 0.70 27.44
CA PHE A 294 8.47 -0.20 27.20
C PHE A 294 9.27 -0.34 28.49
N GLU A 295 9.90 -1.50 28.70
CA GLU A 295 10.76 -1.72 29.87
C GLU A 295 12.10 -1.02 29.72
N GLU A 296 12.83 -1.29 28.64
CA GLU A 296 14.13 -0.71 28.33
C GLU A 296 14.29 -0.52 26.82
N LEU A 297 14.93 0.57 26.42
CA LEU A 297 15.31 0.85 25.03
C LEU A 297 16.84 0.92 24.93
N GLY A 298 17.45 -0.16 24.45
CA GLY A 298 18.90 -0.24 24.24
C GLY A 298 19.26 0.09 22.79
N PHE A 299 19.93 1.23 22.58
CA PHE A 299 20.48 1.61 21.28
C PHE A 299 22.00 1.46 21.29
N VAL A 300 22.53 0.80 20.27
CA VAL A 300 23.99 0.62 20.09
C VAL A 300 24.32 0.92 18.64
N LEU A 301 25.37 1.67 18.38
CA LEU A 301 25.82 1.93 17.01
C LEU A 301 27.34 1.89 16.99
N ASN A 302 27.91 1.05 16.14
CA ASN A 302 29.36 1.01 15.92
C ASN A 302 29.77 1.92 14.73
N GLU A 303 31.07 2.09 14.52
CA GLU A 303 31.61 2.98 13.49
C GLU A 303 31.29 2.50 12.07
N GLU A 304 31.41 1.19 11.80
CA GLU A 304 31.10 0.59 10.50
C GLU A 304 29.60 0.74 10.15
N GLN A 305 28.73 0.43 11.09
CA GLN A 305 27.28 0.61 11.00
C GLN A 305 26.90 2.06 10.70
N TYR A 306 27.56 3.02 11.34
CA TYR A 306 27.34 4.43 11.07
C TYR A 306 27.72 4.78 9.63
N SER A 307 28.89 4.34 9.16
CA SER A 307 29.34 4.57 7.78
C SER A 307 28.36 3.97 6.76
N ASP A 308 27.99 2.70 6.91
CA ASP A 308 27.08 2.00 5.99
C ASP A 308 25.69 2.64 5.99
N THR A 309 25.20 3.09 7.15
CA THR A 309 23.91 3.80 7.24
C THR A 309 23.94 5.10 6.44
N ILE A 310 24.99 5.91 6.57
CA ILE A 310 25.12 7.16 5.81
C ILE A 310 25.18 6.88 4.31
N LEU A 311 25.98 5.89 3.88
CA LEU A 311 26.08 5.50 2.47
C LEU A 311 24.74 5.03 1.91
N THR A 312 23.99 4.24 2.69
CA THR A 312 22.65 3.78 2.31
C THR A 312 21.68 4.94 2.14
N VAL A 313 21.68 5.89 3.10
CA VAL A 313 20.83 7.08 3.04
C VAL A 313 21.17 7.93 1.82
N ASP A 314 22.46 8.11 1.51
CA ASP A 314 22.91 8.83 0.32
C ASP A 314 22.49 8.11 -0.98
N LEU A 315 22.62 6.78 -1.04
CA LEU A 315 22.12 5.99 -2.16
C LEU A 315 20.62 6.17 -2.33
N PHE A 316 19.85 6.04 -1.24
CA PHE A 316 18.39 6.18 -1.27
C PHE A 316 17.99 7.58 -1.71
N HIS A 317 18.64 8.62 -1.17
CA HIS A 317 18.39 9.99 -1.57
C HIS A 317 18.69 10.20 -3.06
N ALA A 318 19.82 9.68 -3.55
CA ALA A 318 20.19 9.76 -4.96
C ALA A 318 19.19 9.04 -5.87
N VAL A 319 18.77 7.82 -5.51
CA VAL A 319 17.80 7.04 -6.30
C VAL A 319 16.41 7.67 -6.24
N LEU A 320 15.92 8.10 -5.07
CA LEU A 320 14.63 8.78 -4.93
C LEU A 320 14.59 10.07 -5.72
N LYS A 321 15.66 10.89 -5.65
CA LYS A 321 15.76 12.11 -6.45
C LYS A 321 15.79 11.79 -7.94
N ARG A 322 16.48 10.73 -8.38
CA ARG A 322 16.46 10.30 -9.78
C ARG A 322 15.05 9.83 -10.21
N GLN A 323 14.37 9.05 -9.39
CA GLN A 323 13.02 8.55 -9.66
C GLN A 323 11.97 9.67 -9.69
N GLN A 324 11.99 10.59 -8.72
CA GLN A 324 11.00 11.67 -8.58
C GLN A 324 11.26 12.86 -9.51
N VAL A 325 12.52 13.28 -9.64
CA VAL A 325 12.88 14.52 -10.36
C VAL A 325 13.32 14.25 -11.80
N HIS A 326 13.90 13.07 -12.10
CA HIS A 326 14.61 12.86 -13.36
C HIS A 326 14.06 11.78 -14.33
N ASN A 327 13.36 10.73 -13.88
CA ASN A 327 13.27 9.50 -14.68
C ASN A 327 12.25 9.43 -15.83
N LEU A 328 11.13 10.17 -15.84
CA LEU A 328 10.20 10.06 -16.98
C LEU A 328 10.53 11.01 -18.13
N LYS A 329 10.88 12.27 -17.84
CA LYS A 329 11.16 13.28 -18.86
C LYS A 329 12.63 13.30 -19.30
N TYR A 330 13.57 13.24 -18.36
CA TYR A 330 14.99 13.43 -18.68
C TYR A 330 15.71 12.13 -19.04
N ARG A 331 15.28 10.97 -18.53
CA ARG A 331 15.84 9.68 -18.96
C ARG A 331 15.60 9.40 -20.45
N ALA A 332 14.48 9.88 -21.00
CA ALA A 332 14.21 9.83 -22.44
C ALA A 332 15.14 10.75 -23.26
N LEU A 333 15.65 11.82 -22.65
CA LEU A 333 16.61 12.75 -23.26
C LEU A 333 18.06 12.29 -23.08
N ARG A 334 18.32 11.32 -22.18
CA ARG A 334 19.66 10.81 -21.92
C ARG A 334 20.14 9.97 -23.11
N PRO A 335 21.38 10.15 -23.59
CA PRO A 335 21.94 9.30 -24.63
C PRO A 335 21.90 7.82 -24.21
N ALA A 336 21.47 6.94 -25.12
CA ALA A 336 21.36 5.50 -24.85
C ALA A 336 22.73 4.85 -24.62
N ASN A 337 22.78 3.83 -23.75
CA ASN A 337 23.99 3.01 -23.55
C ASN A 337 24.41 2.36 -24.89
N PRO A 338 25.72 2.24 -25.18
CA PRO A 338 26.88 2.42 -24.29
C PRO A 338 27.53 3.81 -24.36
N LYS A 339 26.83 4.85 -24.82
CA LYS A 339 27.41 6.20 -24.95
C LYS A 339 27.81 6.73 -23.57
N THR A 340 29.05 7.21 -23.45
CA THR A 340 29.58 7.80 -22.21
C THR A 340 29.97 9.26 -22.47
N PRO A 341 30.10 10.09 -21.42
CA PRO A 341 30.61 11.45 -21.57
C PRO A 341 31.99 11.52 -22.25
N LYS A 342 32.80 10.47 -22.10
CA LYS A 342 34.12 10.34 -22.74
C LYS A 342 34.02 10.00 -24.23
N THR A 343 33.04 9.20 -24.65
CA THR A 343 32.90 8.81 -26.05
C THR A 343 32.05 9.79 -26.87
N HIS A 344 31.01 10.40 -26.27
CA HIS A 344 30.06 11.28 -26.98
C HIS A 344 29.76 12.57 -26.18
N PRO A 345 30.77 13.44 -25.93
CA PRO A 345 30.63 14.61 -25.06
C PRO A 345 29.54 15.60 -25.53
N ARG A 346 29.39 15.78 -26.85
CA ARG A 346 28.38 16.70 -27.43
C ARG A 346 26.95 16.28 -27.11
N GLU A 347 26.65 14.98 -27.17
CA GLU A 347 25.30 14.47 -26.87
C GLU A 347 24.97 14.63 -25.39
N PHE A 348 25.95 14.44 -24.50
CA PHE A 348 25.79 14.69 -23.07
C PHE A 348 25.61 16.18 -22.75
N PHE A 349 26.28 17.07 -23.49
CA PHE A 349 26.08 18.52 -23.35
C PHE A 349 24.68 18.96 -23.84
N GLN A 350 24.22 18.41 -24.96
CA GLN A 350 22.84 18.62 -25.45
C GLN A 350 21.81 18.09 -24.46
N PHE A 351 22.07 16.92 -23.86
CA PHE A 351 21.23 16.40 -22.77
C PHE A 351 21.17 17.36 -21.59
N ALA A 352 22.31 17.87 -21.11
CA ALA A 352 22.36 18.81 -20.00
C ALA A 352 21.59 20.11 -20.33
N GLN A 353 21.78 20.64 -21.55
CA GLN A 353 21.06 21.83 -22.03
C GLN A 353 19.55 21.58 -22.08
N ASN A 354 19.12 20.49 -22.71
CA ASN A 354 17.71 20.13 -22.83
C ASN A 354 17.10 19.87 -21.45
N ALA A 355 17.85 19.30 -20.51
CA ALA A 355 17.36 19.06 -19.16
C ALA A 355 17.01 20.36 -18.40
N VAL A 356 17.82 21.40 -18.56
CA VAL A 356 17.54 22.71 -17.97
C VAL A 356 16.42 23.42 -18.72
N LEU A 357 16.47 23.43 -20.05
CA LEU A 357 15.49 24.12 -20.89
C LEU A 357 14.10 23.51 -20.81
N GLU A 358 13.96 22.19 -20.72
CA GLU A 358 12.67 21.50 -20.63
C GLU A 358 11.85 21.99 -19.42
N HIS A 359 12.50 22.29 -18.28
CA HIS A 359 11.79 22.84 -17.13
C HIS A 359 11.21 24.23 -17.43
N ILE A 360 11.97 25.08 -18.12
CA ILE A 360 11.56 26.43 -18.51
C ILE A 360 10.48 26.37 -19.59
N HIS A 361 10.65 25.50 -20.59
CA HIS A 361 9.69 25.29 -21.66
C HIS A 361 8.37 24.74 -21.12
N ASP A 362 8.39 23.74 -20.23
CA ASP A 362 7.19 23.19 -19.59
C ASP A 362 6.47 24.27 -18.77
N LYS A 363 7.22 25.05 -17.98
CA LYS A 363 6.65 26.16 -17.21
C LYS A 363 5.99 27.20 -18.11
N ASN A 364 6.65 27.63 -19.18
CA ASN A 364 6.12 28.63 -20.10
C ASN A 364 4.93 28.07 -20.91
N TYR A 365 5.03 26.82 -21.37
CA TYR A 365 3.96 26.14 -22.10
C TYR A 365 2.70 26.00 -21.26
N ARG A 366 2.82 25.68 -19.97
CA ARG A 366 1.67 25.57 -19.04
C ARG A 366 0.86 26.86 -18.89
N TRP A 367 1.46 28.01 -19.18
CA TRP A 367 0.81 29.32 -19.20
C TRP A 367 0.37 29.78 -20.60
N SER A 368 0.57 28.96 -21.63
CA SER A 368 0.13 29.26 -22.99
C SER A 368 -1.38 29.01 -23.19
N TRP A 369 -2.00 29.78 -24.08
CA TRP A 369 -3.38 29.56 -24.49
C TRP A 369 -3.62 28.19 -25.13
N ASP A 370 -2.61 27.64 -25.81
CA ASP A 370 -2.69 26.32 -26.42
C ASP A 370 -2.76 25.20 -25.36
N HIS A 371 -1.97 25.32 -24.28
CA HIS A 371 -2.06 24.39 -23.15
C HIS A 371 -3.43 24.46 -22.47
N PHE A 372 -3.97 25.67 -22.24
CA PHE A 372 -5.30 25.83 -21.68
C PHE A 372 -6.40 25.25 -22.58
N ARG A 373 -6.28 25.43 -23.90
CA ARG A 373 -7.18 24.84 -24.89
C ARG A 373 -7.11 23.31 -24.84
N GLN A 374 -5.91 22.74 -24.90
CA GLN A 374 -5.71 21.29 -24.84
C GLN A 374 -6.27 20.70 -23.54
N ARG A 375 -6.00 21.32 -22.39
CA ARG A 375 -6.51 20.86 -21.09
C ARG A 375 -8.03 20.89 -21.02
N ARG A 376 -8.67 21.92 -21.60
CA ARG A 376 -10.13 22.00 -21.72
C ARG A 376 -10.69 20.86 -22.57
N ASP A 377 -10.05 20.58 -23.69
CA ASP A 377 -10.51 19.57 -24.66
C ASP A 377 -10.30 18.16 -24.12
N ASP A 378 -9.11 17.86 -23.56
CA ASP A 378 -8.81 16.63 -22.83
C ASP A 378 -9.84 16.39 -21.71
N ARG A 379 -10.20 17.43 -20.94
CA ARG A 379 -11.22 17.32 -19.88
C ARG A 379 -12.59 16.93 -20.44
N LYS A 380 -13.03 17.60 -21.51
CA LYS A 380 -14.34 17.33 -22.13
C LYS A 380 -14.39 15.89 -22.66
N GLU A 381 -13.34 15.47 -23.35
CA GLU A 381 -13.21 14.12 -23.93
C GLU A 381 -13.08 13.04 -22.84
N TYR A 382 -12.36 13.32 -21.76
CA TYR A 382 -12.26 12.44 -20.60
C TYR A 382 -13.63 12.23 -19.95
N ILE A 383 -14.35 13.33 -19.66
CA ILE A 383 -15.66 13.26 -18.99
C ILE A 383 -16.66 12.49 -19.86
N SER A 384 -16.75 12.79 -21.17
CA SER A 384 -17.69 12.11 -22.06
C SER A 384 -17.39 10.60 -22.17
N SER A 385 -16.12 10.23 -22.34
CA SER A 385 -15.70 8.84 -22.45
C SER A 385 -15.88 8.08 -21.13
N TYR A 386 -15.60 8.72 -19.99
CA TYR A 386 -15.77 8.13 -18.66
C TYR A 386 -17.24 7.91 -18.32
N VAL A 387 -18.12 8.89 -18.61
CA VAL A 387 -19.56 8.77 -18.40
C VAL A 387 -20.13 7.63 -19.25
N ALA A 388 -19.77 7.56 -20.54
CA ALA A 388 -20.19 6.47 -21.42
C ALA A 388 -19.70 5.10 -20.92
N ASN A 389 -18.47 5.01 -20.42
CA ASN A 389 -17.90 3.77 -19.89
C ASN A 389 -18.61 3.33 -18.60
N ALA A 390 -18.88 4.25 -17.69
CA ALA A 390 -19.61 3.99 -16.44
C ALA A 390 -21.09 3.63 -16.65
N LEU A 391 -21.68 3.99 -17.79
CA LEU A 391 -23.03 3.59 -18.20
C LEU A 391 -23.05 2.30 -19.05
N GLY A 392 -21.89 1.68 -19.31
CA GLY A 392 -21.78 0.49 -20.15
C GLY A 392 -22.01 0.73 -21.66
N LYS A 393 -22.09 1.99 -22.09
CA LYS A 393 -22.38 2.41 -23.48
C LYS A 393 -21.12 2.83 -24.26
N ALA A 394 -19.93 2.69 -23.68
CA ALA A 394 -18.70 3.15 -24.32
C ALA A 394 -18.33 2.34 -25.56
N THR A 395 -18.08 3.05 -26.66
CA THR A 395 -17.51 2.47 -27.88
C THR A 395 -16.06 2.02 -27.64
N ALA A 396 -15.56 1.04 -28.41
CA ALA A 396 -14.15 0.61 -28.35
C ALA A 396 -13.16 1.79 -28.47
N LYS A 397 -13.44 2.74 -29.37
CA LYS A 397 -12.66 3.98 -29.53
C LYS A 397 -12.64 4.84 -28.25
N GLN A 398 -13.77 4.98 -27.56
CA GLN A 398 -13.84 5.75 -26.31
C GLN A 398 -13.06 5.08 -25.18
N LYS A 399 -13.05 3.74 -25.12
CA LYS A 399 -12.25 2.99 -24.14
C LYS A 399 -10.75 3.18 -24.39
N GLU A 400 -10.32 3.16 -25.64
CA GLU A 400 -8.93 3.40 -26.00
C GLU A 400 -8.51 4.85 -25.72
N THR A 401 -9.34 5.84 -26.09
CA THR A 401 -9.14 7.25 -25.75
C THR A 401 -9.02 7.44 -24.24
N LEU A 402 -9.92 6.83 -23.47
CA LEU A 402 -9.88 6.91 -22.01
C LEU A 402 -8.56 6.34 -21.46
N LYS A 403 -8.09 5.19 -21.97
CA LYS A 403 -6.79 4.62 -21.58
C LYS A 403 -5.63 5.59 -21.89
N LYS A 404 -5.59 6.16 -23.08
CA LYS A 404 -4.55 7.15 -23.49
C LYS A 404 -4.58 8.40 -22.62
N LEU A 405 -5.77 8.92 -22.34
CA LEU A 405 -5.94 10.07 -21.45
C LEU A 405 -5.55 9.72 -20.01
N GLU A 406 -5.85 8.52 -19.54
CA GLU A 406 -5.41 8.05 -18.22
C GLU A 406 -3.91 7.80 -18.15
N GLU A 407 -3.21 7.56 -19.25
CA GLU A 407 -1.74 7.53 -19.28
C GLU A 407 -1.16 8.95 -19.24
N LYS A 408 -1.73 9.87 -20.04
CA LYS A 408 -1.28 11.27 -20.18
C LYS A 408 -1.54 12.14 -18.94
N LEU A 409 -2.73 12.05 -18.35
CA LEU A 409 -3.19 12.96 -17.30
C LEU A 409 -2.58 12.62 -15.94
N SER A 410 -2.45 13.65 -15.11
CA SER A 410 -1.99 13.50 -13.72
C SER A 410 -3.06 12.83 -12.84
N PHE A 411 -2.65 12.25 -11.71
CA PHE A 411 -3.57 11.68 -10.73
C PHE A 411 -4.62 12.70 -10.24
N GLU A 412 -4.19 13.94 -9.98
CA GLU A 412 -5.03 15.02 -9.50
C GLU A 412 -6.07 15.44 -10.53
N ASP A 413 -5.66 15.55 -11.80
CA ASP A 413 -6.56 15.88 -12.90
C ASP A 413 -7.63 14.82 -13.10
N ILE A 414 -7.23 13.54 -13.10
CA ILE A 414 -8.17 12.42 -13.23
C ILE A 414 -9.17 12.45 -12.08
N ARG A 415 -8.70 12.62 -10.84
CA ARG A 415 -9.59 12.70 -9.67
C ARG A 415 -10.56 13.88 -9.78
N PHE A 416 -10.09 15.04 -10.24
CA PHE A 416 -10.92 16.21 -10.45
C PHE A 416 -11.97 15.98 -11.55
N TYR A 417 -11.57 15.44 -12.70
CA TYR A 417 -12.48 15.17 -13.82
C TYR A 417 -13.51 14.10 -13.47
N ARG A 418 -13.12 13.05 -12.76
CA ARG A 418 -14.05 12.04 -12.22
C ARG A 418 -14.99 12.63 -11.18
N SER A 419 -14.58 13.63 -10.40
CA SER A 419 -15.50 14.34 -9.50
C SER A 419 -16.55 15.14 -10.26
N MET A 420 -16.18 15.77 -11.38
CA MET A 420 -17.09 16.51 -12.25
C MET A 420 -18.08 15.58 -12.97
N SER A 421 -17.62 14.42 -13.42
CA SER A 421 -18.47 13.44 -14.12
C SER A 421 -19.58 12.88 -13.23
N LYS A 422 -19.42 12.87 -11.90
CA LYS A 422 -20.47 12.41 -10.96
C LYS A 422 -21.80 13.15 -11.15
N SER A 423 -21.77 14.47 -11.34
CA SER A 423 -23.00 15.25 -11.55
C SER A 423 -23.69 14.90 -12.87
N GLN A 424 -22.90 14.57 -13.91
CA GLN A 424 -23.43 14.20 -15.22
C GLN A 424 -23.97 12.77 -15.22
N LEU A 425 -23.26 11.84 -14.57
CA LEU A 425 -23.73 10.47 -14.33
C LEU A 425 -25.06 10.42 -13.58
N LYS A 426 -25.24 11.26 -12.56
CA LYS A 426 -26.52 11.34 -11.83
C LYS A 426 -27.66 11.78 -12.74
N LYS A 427 -27.44 12.81 -13.57
CA LYS A 427 -28.43 13.30 -14.52
C LYS A 427 -28.82 12.22 -15.53
N GLU A 428 -27.86 11.56 -16.16
CA GLU A 428 -28.13 10.54 -17.18
C GLU A 428 -28.76 9.27 -16.62
N ARG A 429 -28.36 8.82 -15.42
CA ARG A 429 -29.03 7.70 -14.74
C ARG A 429 -30.49 8.01 -14.41
N ALA A 430 -30.79 9.24 -13.98
CA ALA A 430 -32.16 9.67 -13.72
C ALA A 430 -33.02 9.72 -14.99
N THR A 431 -32.43 10.04 -16.15
CA THR A 431 -33.14 9.97 -17.44
C THR A 431 -33.40 8.54 -17.88
N ILE A 432 -32.45 7.62 -17.65
CA ILE A 432 -32.61 6.19 -17.99
C ILE A 432 -33.69 5.55 -17.11
N GLY A 433 -33.74 5.86 -15.81
CA GLY A 433 -34.75 5.33 -14.89
C GLY A 433 -36.17 5.86 -15.11
N LYS A 434 -36.36 6.91 -15.93
CA LYS A 434 -37.69 7.40 -16.34
C LYS A 434 -38.25 6.73 -17.59
N ASN A 435 -37.42 5.99 -18.32
CA ASN A 435 -37.78 5.34 -19.59
C ASN A 435 -38.04 3.83 -19.45
N TYR A 436 -38.17 3.33 -18.22
CA TYR A 436 -38.54 1.95 -17.90
C TYR A 436 -39.78 1.91 -17.02
#